data_AF-A0A7J9XLB4-F1
#
_entry.id   AF-A0A7J9XLB4-F1
#
_cell.length_a   1.000
_cell.length_b   1.000
_cell.length_c   1.000
_cell.angle_alpha   90.00
_cell.angle_beta   90.00
_cell.angle_gamma   90.00
#
_symmetry.space_group_name_H-M   'P 1'
#
loop_
_entity.id
_entity.type
_entity.pdbx_description
1 polymer ?
#
loop_
_entity_poly.entity_id
_entity_poly.type
_entity_poly.pdbx_seq_one_letter_code
_entity_poly.pdbx_strand_id
1 'polypeptide(L)'
;MSQESPDSAPTRAELEHRLDAARHELQELQAQMETIKEEIAADVDSRWASMWRTPEVFDLKVSARLSADERYQSLLGRAREAQREADSAAAELDRTDGESS
;
A
#
# COMPACT_ATOMS: atom_id res chain seq x y z
N MET A 1 47.54 2.23 -5.67
CA MET A 1 46.23 1.58 -5.88
C MET A 1 45.21 2.51 -5.28
N SER A 2 44.60 3.33 -6.13
CA SER A 2 43.72 4.42 -5.72
C SER A 2 42.36 3.86 -5.29
N GLN A 3 41.81 4.50 -4.25
CA GLN A 3 40.53 4.22 -3.63
C GLN A 3 39.42 4.00 -4.65
N GLU A 4 38.79 2.83 -4.62
CA GLU A 4 37.41 2.66 -5.07
C GLU A 4 36.46 3.00 -3.91
N SER A 5 35.36 3.67 -4.26
CA SER A 5 34.21 4.10 -3.43
C SER A 5 34.29 5.55 -2.89
N PRO A 6 33.22 6.33 -3.10
CA PRO A 6 32.08 6.18 -2.22
C PRO A 6 30.75 6.02 -2.95
N ASP A 7 29.92 5.11 -2.43
CA ASP A 7 28.47 5.27 -2.24
C ASP A 7 27.93 6.62 -2.77
N SER A 8 27.60 6.68 -4.06
CA SER A 8 27.04 7.90 -4.66
C SER A 8 25.58 7.98 -4.28
N ALA A 9 25.17 9.14 -3.78
CA ALA A 9 23.76 9.42 -3.50
C ALA A 9 22.90 9.10 -4.75
N PRO A 10 21.70 8.54 -4.57
CA PRO A 10 20.84 8.17 -5.69
C PRO A 10 20.57 9.39 -6.57
N THR A 11 20.67 9.21 -7.89
CA THR A 11 20.38 10.28 -8.84
C THR A 11 18.88 10.60 -8.88
N ARG A 12 18.54 11.81 -9.34
CA ARG A 12 17.13 12.21 -9.55
C ARG A 12 16.34 11.19 -10.38
N ALA A 13 16.93 10.72 -11.48
CA ALA A 13 16.27 9.73 -12.35
C ALA A 13 16.04 8.40 -11.64
N GLU A 14 16.96 7.96 -10.77
CA GLU A 14 16.76 6.76 -9.95
C GLU A 14 15.67 6.96 -8.89
N LEU A 15 15.59 8.14 -8.29
CA LEU A 15 14.53 8.49 -7.33
C LEU A 15 13.15 8.60 -8.00
N GLU A 16 13.07 9.19 -9.19
CA GLU A 16 11.84 9.24 -10.00
C GLU A 16 11.37 7.84 -10.37
N HIS A 17 12.29 6.97 -10.79
CA HIS A 17 11.99 5.57 -11.10
C HIS A 17 11.50 4.79 -9.86
N ARG A 18 12.16 4.98 -8.70
CA ARG A 18 11.74 4.37 -7.43
C ARG A 18 10.34 4.84 -7.02
N LEU A 19 10.05 6.13 -7.16
CA LEU A 19 8.74 6.71 -6.84
C LEU A 19 7.64 6.13 -7.75
N ASP A 20 7.89 6.04 -9.06
CA ASP A 20 6.93 5.49 -10.01
C ASP A 20 6.66 4.01 -9.74
N ALA A 21 7.71 3.22 -9.53
CA ALA A 21 7.59 1.79 -9.20
C ALA A 21 6.78 1.57 -7.90
N ALA A 22 7.09 2.31 -6.84
CA ALA A 22 6.37 2.21 -5.57
C ALA A 22 4.89 2.61 -5.69
N ARG A 23 4.57 3.62 -6.53
CA ARG A 23 3.19 4.03 -6.80
C ARG A 23 2.43 2.99 -7.60
N HIS A 24 3.05 2.41 -8.63
CA HIS A 24 2.43 1.36 -9.43
C HIS A 24 2.12 0.14 -8.55
N GLU A 25 3.10 -0.31 -7.77
CA GLU A 25 2.91 -1.42 -6.83
C GLU A 25 1.78 -1.12 -5.83
N LEU A 26 1.74 0.10 -5.25
CA LEU A 26 0.68 0.49 -4.33
C LEU A 26 -0.71 0.41 -4.99
N GLN A 27 -0.85 0.83 -6.24
CA GLN A 27 -2.11 0.74 -6.98
C GLN A 27 -2.54 -0.72 -7.20
N GLU A 28 -1.60 -1.59 -7.57
CA GLU A 28 -1.87 -3.02 -7.76
C GLU A 28 -2.29 -3.71 -6.45
N LEU A 29 -1.65 -3.36 -5.34
CA LEU A 29 -1.99 -3.89 -4.02
C LEU A 29 -3.37 -3.39 -3.57
N GLN A 30 -3.71 -2.13 -3.82
CA GLN A 30 -5.01 -1.57 -3.50
C GLN A 30 -6.13 -2.28 -4.29
N ALA A 31 -5.94 -2.53 -5.58
CA ALA A 31 -6.91 -3.25 -6.40
C ALA A 31 -7.15 -4.68 -5.90
N GLN A 32 -6.07 -5.39 -5.50
CA GLN A 32 -6.19 -6.72 -4.90
C GLN A 32 -6.92 -6.69 -3.55
N MET A 33 -6.64 -5.69 -2.71
CA MET A 33 -7.33 -5.50 -1.44
C MET A 33 -8.81 -5.20 -1.63
N GLU A 34 -9.20 -4.41 -2.64
CA GLU A 34 -10.61 -4.16 -2.97
C GLU A 34 -11.32 -5.45 -3.37
N THR A 35 -10.69 -6.29 -4.18
CA THR A 35 -11.23 -7.60 -4.55
C THR A 35 -11.52 -8.45 -3.30
N ILE A 36 -10.60 -8.50 -2.34
CA ILE A 36 -10.82 -9.25 -1.08
C ILE A 36 -11.93 -8.64 -0.23
N LYS A 37 -12.06 -7.30 -0.19
CA LYS A 37 -13.17 -6.63 0.50
C LYS A 37 -14.52 -7.05 -0.09
N GLU A 38 -14.63 -7.11 -1.41
CA GLU A 38 -15.83 -7.56 -2.10
C GLU A 38 -16.14 -9.04 -1.82
N GLU A 39 -15.13 -9.92 -1.87
CA GLU A 39 -15.26 -11.33 -1.51
C GLU A 39 -15.81 -11.50 -0.08
N ILE A 40 -15.22 -10.78 0.88
CA ILE A 40 -15.64 -10.86 2.28
C ILE A 40 -17.03 -10.26 2.48
N ALA A 41 -17.35 -9.15 1.82
CA ALA A 41 -18.68 -8.55 1.87
C ALA A 41 -19.75 -9.51 1.33
N ALA A 42 -19.49 -10.17 0.20
CA ALA A 42 -20.39 -11.19 -0.36
C ALA A 42 -20.54 -12.42 0.56
N ASP A 43 -19.45 -12.86 1.22
CA ASP A 43 -19.52 -13.94 2.21
C ASP A 43 -20.31 -13.53 3.46
N VAL A 44 -20.17 -12.28 3.91
CA VAL A 44 -20.94 -11.73 5.04
C VAL A 44 -22.42 -11.67 4.65
N ASP A 45 -22.74 -11.14 3.47
CA ASP A 45 -24.11 -11.02 2.97
C ASP A 45 -24.81 -12.38 2.86
N SER A 46 -24.16 -13.33 2.19
CA SER A 46 -24.74 -14.66 1.93
C SER A 46 -24.97 -15.50 3.18
N ARG A 47 -24.14 -15.34 4.22
CA ARG A 47 -24.23 -16.13 5.47
C ARG A 47 -25.06 -15.46 6.56
N TRP A 48 -25.52 -14.23 6.35
CA TRP A 48 -26.20 -13.46 7.38
C TRP A 48 -27.72 -13.65 7.35
N ALA A 49 -28.23 -14.49 8.25
CA ALA A 49 -29.66 -14.74 8.41
C ALA A 49 -30.35 -13.90 9.52
N SER A 50 -29.62 -13.07 10.28
CA SER A 50 -30.20 -12.31 11.41
C SER A 50 -31.13 -11.17 10.96
N MET A 51 -32.27 -11.05 11.64
CA MET A 51 -33.28 -9.99 11.45
C MET A 51 -32.78 -8.58 11.82
N TRP A 52 -31.65 -8.47 12.52
CA TRP A 52 -31.06 -7.19 12.94
C TRP A 52 -29.97 -6.71 11.96
N ARG A 53 -30.18 -7.00 10.67
CA ARG A 53 -29.22 -6.65 9.62
C ARG A 53 -29.32 -5.16 9.30
N THR A 54 -28.43 -4.38 9.90
CA THR A 54 -28.24 -2.96 9.56
C THR A 54 -26.93 -2.77 8.80
N PRO A 55 -26.81 -1.70 7.98
CA PRO A 55 -25.56 -1.37 7.29
C PRO A 55 -24.37 -1.25 8.26
N GLU A 56 -24.55 -0.60 9.41
CA GLU A 56 -23.48 -0.41 10.40
C GLU A 56 -22.94 -1.74 10.95
N VAL A 57 -23.83 -2.70 11.27
CA VAL A 57 -23.38 -4.01 11.75
C VAL A 57 -22.74 -4.79 10.59
N PHE A 58 -23.20 -4.55 9.35
CA PHE A 58 -22.63 -5.17 8.16
C PHE A 58 -21.16 -4.77 7.99
N ASP A 59 -20.88 -3.48 8.00
CA ASP A 59 -19.54 -2.94 7.90
C ASP A 59 -18.64 -3.41 9.05
N LEU A 60 -19.19 -3.50 10.27
CA LEU A 60 -18.47 -4.06 11.42
C LEU A 60 -18.07 -5.53 11.21
N LYS A 61 -18.96 -6.37 10.67
CA LYS A 61 -18.63 -7.78 10.39
C LYS A 61 -17.62 -7.92 9.25
N VAL A 62 -17.76 -7.12 8.20
CA VAL A 62 -16.80 -7.10 7.08
C VAL A 62 -15.42 -6.68 7.60
N SER A 63 -15.34 -5.59 8.36
CA SER A 63 -14.11 -5.10 8.98
C SER A 63 -13.47 -6.13 9.92
N ALA A 64 -14.27 -6.79 10.77
CA ALA A 64 -13.77 -7.83 11.65
C ALA A 64 -13.18 -9.02 10.87
N ARG A 65 -13.80 -9.42 9.75
CA ARG A 65 -13.27 -10.49 8.90
C ARG A 65 -12.03 -10.07 8.12
N LEU A 66 -11.99 -8.86 7.56
CA LEU A 66 -10.78 -8.31 6.93
C LEU A 66 -9.60 -8.22 7.89
N SER A 67 -9.87 -7.92 9.16
CA SER A 67 -8.84 -7.87 10.20
C SER A 67 -8.25 -9.24 10.52
N ALA A 68 -9.00 -10.31 10.25
CA ALA A 68 -8.58 -11.70 10.46
C ALA A 68 -8.14 -12.42 9.16
N ASP A 69 -8.35 -11.83 7.98
CA ASP A 69 -7.97 -12.42 6.69
C ASP A 69 -6.47 -12.22 6.43
N GLU A 70 -5.73 -13.32 6.39
CA GLU A 70 -4.26 -13.31 6.23
C GLU A 70 -3.81 -12.70 4.90
N ARG A 71 -4.59 -12.89 3.81
CA ARG A 71 -4.28 -12.33 2.50
C ARG A 71 -4.40 -10.81 2.56
N TYR A 72 -5.49 -10.31 3.14
CA TYR A 72 -5.72 -8.89 3.31
C TYR A 72 -4.66 -8.24 4.21
N GLN A 73 -4.31 -8.88 5.33
CA GLN A 73 -3.27 -8.34 6.23
C GLN A 73 -1.89 -8.33 5.58
N SER A 74 -1.55 -9.35 4.78
CA SER A 74 -0.29 -9.39 4.04
C SER A 74 -0.22 -8.26 3.00
N LEU A 75 -1.28 -8.08 2.21
CA LEU A 75 -1.35 -6.99 1.23
C LEU A 75 -1.34 -5.61 1.90
N LEU A 76 -2.05 -5.43 3.01
CA LEU A 76 -2.03 -4.20 3.79
C LEU A 76 -0.62 -3.88 4.33
N GLY A 77 0.12 -4.90 4.77
CA GLY A 77 1.52 -4.78 5.16
C GLY A 77 2.37 -4.25 4.02
N ARG A 78 2.32 -4.93 2.86
CA ARG A 78 3.10 -4.52 1.68
C ARG A 78 2.71 -3.15 1.15
N ALA A 79 1.40 -2.82 1.15
CA ALA A 79 0.92 -1.51 0.73
C ALA A 79 1.47 -0.38 1.62
N ARG A 80 1.60 -0.63 2.93
CA ARG A 80 2.25 0.32 3.85
C ARG A 80 3.74 0.48 3.58
N GLU A 81 4.42 -0.59 3.17
CA GLU A 81 5.83 -0.53 2.78
C GLU A 81 5.99 0.25 1.48
N ALA A 82 5.26 -0.10 0.42
CA ALA A 82 5.26 0.61 -0.86
C ALA A 82 4.92 2.10 -0.69
N GLN A 83 3.95 2.44 0.17
CA GLN A 83 3.65 3.84 0.49
C GLN A 83 4.85 4.55 1.13
N ARG A 84 5.53 3.92 2.10
CA ARG A 84 6.74 4.51 2.73
C ARG A 84 7.88 4.67 1.73
N GLU A 85 8.05 3.71 0.83
CA GLU A 85 9.05 3.77 -0.24
C GLU A 85 8.76 4.95 -1.18
N ALA A 86 7.50 5.15 -1.57
CA ALA A 86 7.05 6.30 -2.36
C ALA A 86 7.27 7.62 -1.61
N ASP A 87 6.89 7.70 -0.34
CA ASP A 87 7.05 8.91 0.48
C ASP A 87 8.53 9.27 0.67
N SER A 88 9.39 8.26 0.89
CA SER A 88 10.84 8.46 0.98
C SER A 88 11.41 8.99 -0.33
N ALA A 89 11.09 8.35 -1.46
CA ALA A 89 11.58 8.78 -2.77
C ALA A 89 11.10 10.20 -3.11
N ALA A 90 9.85 10.54 -2.79
CA ALA A 90 9.32 11.88 -2.98
C ALA A 90 10.04 12.93 -2.11
N ALA A 91 10.31 12.62 -0.84
CA ALA A 91 11.04 13.52 0.06
C ALA A 91 12.51 13.70 -0.35
N GLU A 92 13.15 12.65 -0.87
CA GLU A 92 14.50 12.71 -1.43
C GLU A 92 14.53 13.58 -2.70
N LEU A 93 13.54 13.44 -3.59
CA LEU A 93 13.42 14.28 -4.80
C LEU A 93 13.27 15.76 -4.47
N ASP A 94 12.40 16.11 -3.53
CA ASP A 94 12.19 17.49 -3.08
C ASP A 94 13.50 18.13 -2.58
N ARG A 95 14.30 17.37 -1.82
CA ARG A 95 15.62 17.81 -1.36
C ARG A 95 16.58 18.08 -2.52
N THR A 96 16.60 17.20 -3.53
CA THR A 96 17.48 17.36 -4.70
C THR A 96 17.10 18.55 -5.59
N ASP A 97 15.81 18.92 -5.64
CA ASP A 97 15.33 20.09 -6.39
C ASP A 97 15.70 21.40 -5.65
N GLY A 98 15.66 21.40 -4.32
CA GLY A 98 16.04 22.53 -3.47
C GLY A 98 17.54 22.84 -3.43
N GLU A 99 18.42 21.86 -3.64
CA GLU A 99 19.88 22.08 -3.74
C GLU A 99 20.34 22.66 -5.08
N SER A 100 19.44 22.72 -6.08
CA SER A 100 19.74 23.21 -7.43
C SER A 100 19.29 24.67 -7.67
N SER A 101 18.75 25.36 -6.66
CA SER A 101 18.28 26.76 -6.72
C SER A 101 19.18 27.71 -5.92
#